data_AF-A0AAD3DMM9-F1
#
_entry.id   AF-A0AAD3DMM9-F1
#
_cell.length_a   1.000
_cell.length_b   1.000
_cell.length_c   1.000
_cell.angle_alpha   90.00
_cell.angle_beta   90.00
_cell.angle_gamma   90.00
#
_symmetry.space_group_name_H-M   'P 1'
#
loop_
_entity.id
_entity.type
_entity.pdbx_description
1 polymer ?
#
loop_
_entity_poly.entity_id
_entity_poly.type
_entity_poly.pdbx_seq_one_letter_code
_entity_poly.pdbx_strand_id
1 'polypeptide(L)'
;MLVVAVLLLITLSGCAQGAIDADKAAELSRKIREHYRETGANWVSPKMLREMNLTRNSKPIMYVLSSTSCADCREFLASFKSIHPTSLSSITSQFLSVLALDDYVLEMGPAFSPPKSDYLPRVFFGDSDGQVNYDFINPNSEASAPFYYFSAEELVGAMRRFLQQHRQQLGSDVYPADLQQDM
;
A
#
# COMPACT_ATOMS: atom_id res chain seq x y z
N MET A 1 5.34 -28.43 -60.04
CA MET A 1 4.37 -27.44 -59.50
C MET A 1 4.56 -27.39 -58.00
N LEU A 2 5.00 -26.23 -57.52
CA LEU A 2 5.43 -25.96 -56.15
C LEU A 2 4.18 -25.61 -55.30
N VAL A 3 3.86 -26.39 -54.27
CA VAL A 3 2.80 -26.04 -53.30
C VAL A 3 3.48 -25.37 -52.12
N VAL A 4 3.25 -24.06 -52.00
CA VAL A 4 3.80 -23.17 -50.99
C VAL A 4 3.14 -23.46 -49.64
N ALA A 5 3.94 -23.85 -48.64
CA ALA A 5 3.52 -23.95 -47.26
C ALA A 5 3.42 -22.53 -46.67
N VAL A 6 2.21 -22.07 -46.41
CA VAL A 6 1.95 -20.82 -45.68
C VAL A 6 2.06 -21.13 -44.19
N LEU A 7 3.23 -20.87 -43.61
CA LEU A 7 3.42 -20.81 -42.16
C LEU A 7 2.77 -19.51 -41.65
N LEU A 8 1.59 -19.64 -41.07
CA LEU A 8 0.94 -18.57 -40.31
C LEU A 8 1.63 -18.47 -38.95
N LEU A 9 2.65 -17.60 -38.85
CA LEU A 9 3.20 -17.15 -37.58
C LEU A 9 2.16 -16.24 -36.91
N ILE A 10 1.30 -16.81 -36.07
CA ILE A 10 0.52 -16.05 -35.12
C ILE A 10 1.50 -15.55 -34.05
N THR A 11 1.96 -14.31 -34.20
CA THR A 11 2.68 -13.62 -33.13
C THR A 11 1.73 -13.46 -31.96
N LEU A 12 1.96 -14.23 -30.89
CA LEU A 12 1.42 -13.94 -29.58
C LEU A 12 1.95 -12.55 -29.17
N SER A 13 1.15 -11.51 -29.40
CA SER A 13 1.35 -10.21 -28.78
C SER A 13 1.14 -10.40 -27.28
N GLY A 14 2.23 -10.70 -26.59
CA GLY A 14 2.27 -10.69 -25.13
C GLY A 14 1.91 -9.30 -24.64
N CYS A 15 0.78 -9.19 -23.93
CA CYS A 15 0.58 -8.10 -22.98
C CYS A 15 1.53 -8.36 -21.80
N ALA A 16 2.81 -8.08 -21.99
CA ALA A 16 3.66 -7.78 -20.86
C ALA A 16 3.22 -6.39 -20.39
N GLN A 17 2.46 -6.31 -19.29
CA GLN A 17 2.49 -5.10 -18.46
C GLN A 17 3.97 -4.88 -18.13
N GLY A 18 4.63 -3.97 -18.85
CA GLY A 18 6.04 -3.70 -18.68
C GLY A 18 6.27 -3.20 -17.26
N ALA A 19 7.27 -3.78 -16.59
CA ALA A 19 7.79 -3.22 -15.35
C ALA A 19 8.09 -1.73 -15.56
N ILE A 20 7.82 -0.89 -14.55
CA ILE A 20 8.10 0.53 -14.64
C ILE A 20 9.57 0.74 -14.97
N ASP A 21 9.87 1.72 -15.83
CA ASP A 21 11.25 2.05 -16.09
C ASP A 21 11.93 2.67 -14.86
N ALA A 22 13.26 2.67 -14.87
CA ALA A 22 14.06 3.10 -13.72
C ALA A 22 13.88 4.59 -13.40
N ASP A 23 13.65 5.44 -14.40
CA ASP A 23 13.51 6.88 -14.22
C ASP A 23 12.17 7.21 -13.56
N LYS A 24 11.09 6.57 -14.02
CA LYS A 24 9.77 6.66 -13.42
C LYS A 24 9.75 6.10 -12.00
N ALA A 25 10.41 4.96 -11.76
CA ALA A 25 10.58 4.41 -10.41
C ALA A 25 11.29 5.41 -9.49
N ALA A 26 12.34 6.07 -9.99
CA ALA A 26 13.10 7.07 -9.23
C ALA A 26 12.25 8.32 -8.92
N GLU A 27 11.47 8.79 -9.88
CA GLU A 27 10.54 9.91 -9.70
C GLU A 27 9.48 9.61 -8.63
N LEU A 28 8.80 8.46 -8.73
CA LEU A 28 7.77 8.06 -7.77
C LEU A 28 8.38 7.88 -6.36
N SER A 29 9.57 7.29 -6.27
CA SER A 29 10.31 7.15 -5.00
C SER A 29 10.68 8.52 -4.41
N ARG A 30 11.00 9.51 -5.24
CA ARG A 30 11.26 10.89 -4.79
C ARG A 30 10.00 11.51 -4.19
N LYS A 31 8.85 11.40 -4.87
CA LYS A 31 7.56 11.92 -4.35
C LYS A 31 7.19 11.30 -3.00
N ILE A 32 7.39 10.00 -2.85
CA ILE A 32 7.17 9.29 -1.57
C ILE A 32 8.06 9.85 -0.45
N ARG A 33 9.35 10.07 -0.73
CA ARG A 33 10.29 10.68 0.24
C ARG A 33 9.94 12.13 0.57
N GLU A 34 9.44 12.90 -0.40
CA GLU A 34 8.96 14.26 -0.16
C GLU A 34 7.75 14.25 0.78
N HIS A 35 6.81 13.34 0.55
CA HIS A 35 5.66 13.18 1.46
C HIS A 35 6.09 12.81 2.90
N TYR A 36 7.11 11.94 3.06
CA TYR A 36 7.71 11.70 4.38
C TYR A 36 8.29 12.97 5.00
N ARG A 37 9.03 13.79 4.24
CA ARG A 37 9.61 15.04 4.77
C ARG A 37 8.55 16.05 5.21
N GLU A 38 7.41 16.07 4.52
CA GLU A 38 6.31 16.99 4.82
C GLU A 38 5.47 16.56 6.02
N THR A 39 5.32 15.24 6.24
CA THR A 39 4.33 14.70 7.18
C THR A 39 4.93 13.91 8.34
N GLY A 40 6.13 13.35 8.18
CA GLY A 40 6.74 12.41 9.11
C GLY A 40 6.26 10.95 8.98
N ALA A 41 5.35 10.63 8.05
CA ALA A 41 4.88 9.25 7.84
C ALA A 41 5.94 8.35 7.20
N ASN A 42 6.30 7.25 7.87
CA ASN A 42 7.43 6.37 7.53
C ASN A 42 7.14 5.47 6.32
N TRP A 43 7.25 6.01 5.10
CA TRP A 43 6.92 5.27 3.88
C TRP A 43 8.06 4.41 3.32
N VAL A 44 7.67 3.24 2.83
CA VAL A 44 8.45 2.34 1.97
C VAL A 44 7.83 2.36 0.57
N SER A 45 8.66 2.46 -0.46
CA SER A 45 8.18 2.35 -1.85
C SER A 45 7.98 0.89 -2.26
N PRO A 46 7.10 0.57 -3.23
CA PRO A 46 6.96 -0.80 -3.73
C PRO A 46 8.26 -1.39 -4.29
N LYS A 47 9.14 -0.56 -4.86
CA LYS A 47 10.49 -1.00 -5.25
C LYS A 47 11.27 -1.53 -4.04
N MET A 48 11.34 -0.75 -2.95
CA MET A 48 12.02 -1.16 -1.72
C MET A 48 11.37 -2.40 -1.11
N LEU A 49 10.03 -2.47 -1.08
CA LEU A 49 9.31 -3.62 -0.56
C LEU A 49 9.72 -4.92 -1.27
N ARG A 50 9.85 -4.90 -2.60
CA ARG A 50 10.27 -6.08 -3.39
C ARG A 50 11.70 -6.53 -3.08
N GLU A 51 12.55 -5.61 -2.66
CA GLU A 51 13.94 -5.88 -2.29
C GLU A 51 14.06 -6.37 -0.83
N MET A 52 12.99 -6.27 -0.03
CA MET A 52 12.99 -6.71 1.38
C MET A 52 12.76 -8.21 1.53
N ASN A 53 13.41 -8.80 2.54
CA ASN A 53 13.10 -10.15 3.00
C ASN A 53 12.03 -10.11 4.10
N LEU A 54 10.77 -10.33 3.73
CA LEU A 54 9.63 -10.31 4.66
C LEU A 54 9.68 -11.42 5.71
N THR A 55 10.46 -12.50 5.54
CA THR A 55 10.58 -13.54 6.59
C THR A 55 11.25 -13.01 7.87
N ARG A 56 11.87 -11.82 7.81
CA ARG A 56 12.46 -11.12 8.96
C ARG A 56 11.60 -9.95 9.45
N ASN A 57 10.45 -9.72 8.81
CA ASN A 57 9.53 -8.68 9.22
C ASN A 57 8.65 -9.19 10.36
N SER A 58 8.58 -8.44 11.45
CA SER A 58 7.71 -8.70 12.59
C SER A 58 6.55 -7.70 12.70
N LYS A 59 6.51 -6.69 11.82
CA LYS A 59 5.48 -5.66 11.84
C LYS A 59 4.36 -6.01 10.87
N PRO A 60 3.10 -5.75 11.20
CA PRO A 60 2.05 -5.77 10.18
C PRO A 60 2.36 -4.77 9.06
N ILE A 61 1.79 -5.02 7.90
CA ILE A 61 2.04 -4.20 6.70
C ILE A 61 0.80 -3.37 6.41
N MET A 62 0.98 -2.08 6.15
CA MET A 62 -0.09 -1.19 5.70
C MET A 62 0.23 -0.75 4.28
N TYR A 63 -0.70 -0.93 3.35
CA TYR A 63 -0.53 -0.56 1.95
C TYR A 63 -1.47 0.57 1.59
N VAL A 64 -0.92 1.73 1.22
CA VAL A 64 -1.66 2.88 0.71
C VAL A 64 -1.46 2.95 -0.80
N LEU A 65 -2.53 2.73 -1.55
CA LEU A 65 -2.55 2.82 -3.00
C LEU A 65 -3.22 4.13 -3.40
N SER A 66 -2.51 4.95 -4.18
CA SER A 66 -2.95 6.31 -4.51
C SER A 66 -2.45 6.73 -5.91
N SER A 67 -3.00 7.80 -6.45
CA SER A 67 -2.54 8.40 -7.72
C SER A 67 -2.38 9.90 -7.58
N THR A 68 -1.33 10.45 -8.17
CA THR A 68 -1.08 11.90 -8.21
C THR A 68 -2.07 12.64 -9.12
N SER A 69 -2.70 11.93 -10.06
CA SER A 69 -3.68 12.49 -10.99
C SER A 69 -5.11 12.56 -10.41
N CYS A 70 -5.41 11.77 -9.38
CA CYS A 70 -6.72 11.65 -8.76
C CYS A 70 -6.94 12.74 -7.68
N ALA A 71 -8.11 13.41 -7.71
CA ALA A 71 -8.41 14.52 -6.81
C ALA A 71 -8.51 14.06 -5.35
N ASP A 72 -9.36 13.10 -5.06
CA ASP A 72 -9.55 12.50 -3.73
C ASP A 72 -8.24 11.94 -3.17
N CYS A 73 -7.41 11.37 -4.04
CA CYS A 73 -6.10 10.84 -3.69
C CYS A 73 -5.13 11.93 -3.21
N ARG A 74 -5.12 13.09 -3.89
CA ARG A 74 -4.30 14.24 -3.47
C ARG A 74 -4.83 14.84 -2.17
N GLU A 75 -6.14 14.93 -2.00
CA GLU A 75 -6.76 15.43 -0.77
C GLU A 75 -6.46 14.50 0.41
N PHE A 76 -6.64 13.19 0.23
CA PHE A 76 -6.30 12.18 1.21
C PHE A 76 -4.84 12.24 1.64
N LEU A 77 -3.88 12.31 0.69
CA LEU A 77 -2.46 12.46 1.03
C LEU A 77 -2.18 13.81 1.72
N ALA A 78 -2.77 14.90 1.25
CA ALA A 78 -2.60 16.21 1.87
C ALA A 78 -3.13 16.25 3.31
N SER A 79 -4.17 15.47 3.64
CA SER A 79 -4.72 15.38 4.99
C SER A 79 -3.73 14.82 6.02
N PHE A 80 -2.65 14.13 5.63
CA PHE A 80 -1.62 13.73 6.59
C PHE A 80 -0.93 14.92 7.27
N LYS A 81 -1.01 16.12 6.68
CA LYS A 81 -0.45 17.36 7.23
C LYS A 81 -1.23 17.91 8.44
N SER A 82 -2.47 17.49 8.66
CA SER A 82 -3.23 17.91 9.86
C SER A 82 -2.84 17.12 11.12
N ILE A 83 -2.07 16.03 10.98
CA ILE A 83 -1.58 15.23 12.10
C ILE A 83 -0.20 15.73 12.52
N HIS A 84 0.05 15.78 13.82
CA HIS A 84 1.38 16.14 14.34
C HIS A 84 2.46 15.14 13.85
N PRO A 85 3.58 15.59 13.27
CA PRO A 85 4.56 14.70 12.63
C PRO A 85 5.12 13.62 13.55
N THR A 86 5.33 13.92 14.83
CA THR A 86 5.82 12.92 15.81
C THR A 86 4.80 11.82 16.05
N SER A 87 3.52 12.17 16.15
CA SER A 87 2.44 11.19 16.37
C SER A 87 2.23 10.32 15.13
N LEU A 88 2.29 10.93 13.95
CA LEU A 88 2.18 10.21 12.68
C LEU A 88 3.39 9.29 12.45
N SER A 89 4.59 9.76 12.77
CA SER A 89 5.81 8.94 12.71
C SER A 89 5.73 7.74 13.66
N SER A 90 5.35 7.97 14.92
CA SER A 90 5.16 6.90 15.92
C SER A 90 4.22 5.82 15.40
N ILE A 91 2.99 6.17 14.99
CA ILE A 91 2.02 5.16 14.57
C ILE A 91 2.40 4.47 13.26
N THR A 92 2.96 5.19 12.28
CA THR A 92 3.41 4.57 11.02
C THR A 92 4.65 3.70 11.19
N SER A 93 5.47 3.94 12.22
CA SER A 93 6.62 3.10 12.54
C SER A 93 6.22 1.74 13.09
N GLN A 94 4.98 1.57 13.56
CA GLN A 94 4.43 0.29 14.01
C GLN A 94 4.05 -0.65 12.86
N PHE A 95 4.11 -0.14 11.63
CA PHE A 95 3.87 -0.90 10.41
C PHE A 95 5.12 -0.90 9.53
N LEU A 96 5.20 -1.88 8.65
CA LEU A 96 5.85 -1.65 7.37
C LEU A 96 4.86 -0.85 6.50
N SER A 97 4.94 0.49 6.52
CA SER A 97 4.00 1.34 5.79
C SER A 97 4.44 1.53 4.34
N VAL A 98 3.68 1.02 3.39
CA VAL A 98 3.95 1.05 1.95
C VAL A 98 3.08 2.10 1.28
N LEU A 99 3.67 3.00 0.50
CA LEU A 99 2.94 3.96 -0.33
C LEU A 99 3.20 3.69 -1.82
N ALA A 100 2.18 3.24 -2.53
CA ALA A 100 2.20 3.00 -3.97
C ALA A 100 1.51 4.18 -4.70
N LEU A 101 2.26 4.88 -5.55
CA LEU A 101 1.78 6.01 -6.35
C LEU A 101 1.74 5.67 -7.85
N ASP A 102 0.63 5.97 -8.51
CA ASP A 102 0.48 5.86 -9.97
C ASP A 102 0.84 4.45 -10.48
N ASP A 103 1.82 4.32 -11.38
CA ASP A 103 2.21 3.01 -11.94
C ASP A 103 2.68 2.01 -10.88
N TYR A 104 3.17 2.46 -9.73
CA TYR A 104 3.46 1.56 -8.63
C TYR A 104 2.22 0.79 -8.16
N VAL A 105 1.02 1.37 -8.28
CA VAL A 105 -0.25 0.68 -7.97
C VAL A 105 -0.45 -0.53 -8.89
N LEU A 106 -0.13 -0.39 -10.18
CA LEU A 106 -0.23 -1.48 -11.15
C LEU A 106 0.78 -2.59 -10.85
N GLU A 107 1.99 -2.22 -10.41
CA GLU A 107 3.03 -3.18 -10.04
C GLU A 107 2.77 -3.96 -8.76
N MET A 108 1.87 -3.48 -7.88
CA MET A 108 1.47 -4.24 -6.68
C MET A 108 0.80 -5.57 -7.05
N GLY A 109 0.21 -5.65 -8.26
CA GLY A 109 -0.37 -6.87 -8.79
C GLY A 109 -1.84 -7.10 -8.39
N PRO A 110 -2.44 -8.19 -8.88
CA PRO A 110 -3.89 -8.42 -8.82
C PRO A 110 -4.44 -8.60 -7.40
N ALA A 111 -3.61 -9.02 -6.43
CA ALA A 111 -4.01 -9.10 -5.03
C ALA A 111 -4.47 -7.73 -4.48
N PHE A 112 -3.97 -6.62 -4.99
CA PHE A 112 -4.34 -5.27 -4.53
C PHE A 112 -5.48 -4.64 -5.35
N SER A 113 -6.16 -5.46 -6.16
CA SER A 113 -7.33 -5.10 -6.96
C SER A 113 -8.42 -6.19 -6.87
N PRO A 114 -8.95 -6.52 -5.66
CA PRO A 114 -10.08 -7.43 -5.54
C PRO A 114 -11.32 -6.95 -6.32
N PRO A 115 -12.31 -7.83 -6.57
CA PRO A 115 -13.52 -7.46 -7.30
C PRO A 115 -14.19 -6.22 -6.71
N LYS A 116 -14.60 -5.29 -7.58
CA LYS A 116 -15.24 -4.00 -7.23
C LYS A 116 -14.34 -3.04 -6.44
N SER A 117 -13.02 -3.15 -6.55
CA SER A 117 -12.07 -2.20 -5.95
C SER A 117 -11.26 -1.41 -6.98
N ASP A 118 -11.91 -0.90 -8.03
CA ASP A 118 -11.29 -0.11 -9.11
C ASP A 118 -11.11 1.39 -8.77
N TYR A 119 -11.53 1.82 -7.58
CA TYR A 119 -11.41 3.19 -7.08
C TYR A 119 -10.06 3.47 -6.39
N LEU A 120 -9.63 4.73 -6.30
CA LEU A 120 -8.50 5.17 -5.47
C LEU A 120 -8.94 6.42 -4.67
N PRO A 121 -8.33 6.69 -3.49
CA PRO A 121 -7.32 5.89 -2.80
C PRO A 121 -7.90 4.59 -2.19
N ARG A 122 -7.01 3.64 -1.90
CA ARG A 122 -7.34 2.40 -1.17
C ARG A 122 -6.29 2.13 -0.11
N VAL A 123 -6.71 1.65 1.05
CA VAL A 123 -5.79 1.21 2.10
C VAL A 123 -6.09 -0.22 2.51
N PHE A 124 -5.07 -1.06 2.44
CA PHE A 124 -5.11 -2.45 2.89
C PHE A 124 -4.20 -2.64 4.11
N PHE A 125 -4.60 -3.55 4.98
CA PHE A 125 -3.76 -4.02 6.07
C PHE A 125 -3.45 -5.50 5.86
N GLY A 126 -2.28 -5.93 6.30
CA GLY A 126 -1.83 -7.30 6.15
C GLY A 126 -0.93 -7.74 7.28
N ASP A 127 -0.71 -9.05 7.32
CA ASP A 127 0.19 -9.68 8.27
C ASP A 127 1.65 -9.45 7.89
N SER A 128 2.57 -9.80 8.79
CA SER A 128 3.99 -9.49 8.64
C SER A 128 4.67 -10.22 7.47
N ASP A 129 4.05 -11.27 6.94
CA ASP A 129 4.49 -12.03 5.77
C ASP A 129 4.02 -11.44 4.42
N GLY A 130 3.18 -10.41 4.46
CA GLY A 130 2.62 -9.77 3.26
C GLY A 130 1.26 -10.29 2.80
N GLN A 131 0.62 -11.18 3.57
CA GLN A 131 -0.75 -11.56 3.27
C GLN A 131 -1.72 -10.43 3.62
N VAL A 132 -2.54 -10.03 2.64
CA VAL A 132 -3.54 -8.97 2.79
C VAL A 132 -4.77 -9.50 3.53
N ASN A 133 -5.21 -8.77 4.55
CA ASN A 133 -6.44 -9.04 5.28
C ASN A 133 -7.59 -8.22 4.67
N TYR A 134 -8.37 -8.85 3.78
CA TYR A 134 -9.51 -8.20 3.11
C TYR A 134 -10.75 -8.05 4.01
N ASP A 135 -10.80 -8.75 5.14
CA ASP A 135 -11.92 -8.66 6.08
C ASP A 135 -11.82 -7.40 6.96
N PHE A 136 -10.63 -6.79 7.04
CA PHE A 136 -10.44 -5.51 7.71
C PHE A 136 -10.82 -4.34 6.79
N ILE A 137 -12.09 -3.92 6.91
CA ILE A 137 -12.67 -2.84 6.11
C ILE A 137 -12.85 -1.54 6.91
N ASN A 138 -13.01 -0.41 6.21
CA ASN A 138 -13.42 0.84 6.83
C ASN A 138 -14.93 0.81 7.12
N PRO A 139 -15.36 0.81 8.40
CA PRO A 139 -16.79 0.77 8.75
C PRO A 139 -17.56 2.05 8.34
N ASN A 140 -16.87 3.16 8.06
CA ASN A 140 -17.51 4.40 7.65
C ASN A 140 -17.57 4.57 6.12
N SER A 141 -17.02 3.61 5.36
CA SER A 141 -17.03 3.65 3.90
C SER A 141 -18.32 3.10 3.32
N GLU A 142 -18.61 3.48 2.07
CA GLU A 142 -19.69 2.89 1.30
C GLU A 142 -19.42 1.40 1.01
N ALA A 143 -20.45 0.58 0.89
CA ALA A 143 -20.31 -0.85 0.62
C ALA A 143 -19.60 -1.16 -0.72
N SER A 144 -19.64 -0.22 -1.67
CA SER A 144 -18.90 -0.29 -2.94
C SER A 144 -17.43 0.10 -2.81
N ALA A 145 -17.02 0.71 -1.69
CA ALA A 145 -15.68 1.20 -1.47
C ALA A 145 -15.09 0.85 -0.08
N PRO A 146 -15.07 -0.44 0.32
CA PRO A 146 -14.75 -0.88 1.69
C PRO A 146 -13.36 -0.51 2.20
N PHE A 147 -12.42 -0.16 1.32
CA PHE A 147 -11.02 0.16 1.65
C PHE A 147 -10.71 1.65 1.51
N TYR A 148 -11.73 2.47 1.28
CA TYR A 148 -11.58 3.92 1.16
C TYR A 148 -11.55 4.57 2.55
N TYR A 149 -10.71 5.57 2.73
CA TYR A 149 -10.64 6.41 3.92
C TYR A 149 -10.66 7.88 3.49
N PHE A 150 -11.49 8.69 4.14
CA PHE A 150 -11.71 10.10 3.81
C PHE A 150 -10.57 10.99 4.28
N SER A 151 -9.93 10.67 5.39
CA SER A 151 -8.80 11.45 5.93
C SER A 151 -7.74 10.59 6.62
N ALA A 152 -6.58 11.21 6.87
CA ALA A 152 -5.50 10.60 7.61
C ALA A 152 -5.90 10.32 9.07
N GLU A 153 -6.72 11.15 9.72
CA GLU A 153 -7.21 10.89 11.08
C GLU A 153 -8.06 9.64 11.14
N GLU A 154 -8.94 9.46 10.16
CA GLU A 154 -9.75 8.25 10.04
C GLU A 154 -8.86 7.01 9.86
N LEU A 155 -7.87 7.11 8.97
CA LEU A 155 -6.89 6.05 8.78
C LEU A 155 -6.10 5.76 10.06
N VAL A 156 -5.64 6.77 10.82
CA VAL A 156 -4.95 6.55 12.10
C VAL A 156 -5.85 5.82 13.11
N GLY A 157 -7.14 6.13 13.14
CA GLY A 157 -8.11 5.35 13.90
C GLY A 157 -8.13 3.88 13.49
N ALA A 158 -8.09 3.60 12.19
CA ALA A 158 -8.04 2.23 11.65
C ALA A 158 -6.73 1.52 11.96
N MET A 159 -5.59 2.22 11.84
CA MET A 159 -4.27 1.71 12.21
C MET A 159 -4.26 1.21 13.66
N ARG A 160 -4.79 2.01 14.59
CA ARG A 160 -4.89 1.63 16.02
C ARG A 160 -5.74 0.37 16.22
N ARG A 161 -6.91 0.30 15.55
CA ARG A 161 -7.79 -0.89 15.62
C ARG A 161 -7.12 -2.14 15.05
N PHE A 162 -6.44 -2.01 13.90
CA PHE A 162 -5.73 -3.12 13.29
C PHE A 162 -4.62 -3.64 14.19
N LEU A 163 -3.78 -2.74 14.74
CA LEU A 163 -2.73 -3.14 15.68
C LEU A 163 -3.30 -3.87 16.90
N GLN A 164 -4.43 -3.41 17.44
CA GLN A 164 -5.07 -4.09 18.57
C GLN A 164 -5.52 -5.51 18.20
N GLN A 165 -6.18 -5.69 17.05
CA GLN A 165 -6.64 -7.00 16.58
C GLN A 165 -5.46 -7.93 16.25
N HIS A 166 -4.47 -7.44 15.52
CA HIS A 166 -3.28 -8.19 15.12
C HIS A 166 -2.49 -8.65 16.36
N ARG A 167 -2.38 -7.83 17.41
CA ARG A 167 -1.78 -8.22 18.69
C ARG A 167 -2.55 -9.36 19.38
N GLN A 168 -3.88 -9.28 19.38
CA GLN A 168 -4.73 -10.32 19.99
C GLN A 168 -4.59 -11.67 19.26
N GLN A 169 -4.39 -11.65 17.95
CA GLN A 169 -4.23 -12.85 17.13
C GLN A 169 -2.86 -13.53 17.35
N LEU A 170 -1.78 -12.76 17.51
CA LEU A 170 -0.43 -13.28 17.70
C LEU A 170 -0.07 -13.62 19.16
N GLY A 171 -0.84 -13.13 20.14
CA GLY A 171 -0.54 -13.27 21.57
C GLY A 171 0.42 -12.19 22.08
N SER A 172 0.27 -11.79 23.35
CA SER A 172 1.00 -10.67 23.97
C SER A 172 2.51 -10.85 24.07
N ASP A 173 2.99 -12.08 23.97
CA ASP A 173 4.38 -12.46 24.30
C ASP A 173 5.35 -12.22 23.13
N VAL A 174 4.81 -11.83 21.96
CA VAL A 174 5.55 -11.64 20.71
C VAL A 174 5.96 -10.17 20.50
N TYR A 175 5.37 -9.22 21.23
CA TYR A 175 5.59 -7.79 20.98
C TYR A 175 6.67 -7.18 21.88
N PRO A 176 7.64 -6.42 21.32
CA PRO A 176 8.56 -5.62 22.11
C PRO A 176 7.81 -4.51 22.88
N ALA A 177 8.36 -4.14 24.04
CA ALA A 177 7.72 -3.24 25.00
C ALA A 177 7.50 -1.80 24.51
N ASP A 178 8.11 -1.41 23.39
CA ASP A 178 8.02 -0.07 22.78
C ASP A 178 6.64 0.25 22.19
N LEU A 179 5.86 -0.78 21.82
CA LEU A 179 4.50 -0.66 21.29
C LEU A 179 3.41 -0.32 22.34
N GLN A 180 3.76 -0.31 23.62
CA GLN A 180 2.82 -0.07 24.72
C GLN A 180 2.64 1.42 25.06
N GLN A 181 3.59 2.29 24.71
CA GLN A 181 3.61 3.69 25.14
C GLN A 181 2.80 4.64 24.24
N ASP A 182 2.39 4.19 23.05
CA ASP A 182 1.73 5.00 22.02
C ASP A 182 0.22 4.72 21.86
N MET A 183 -0.37 4.02 22.83
CA MET A 183 -1.83 3.83 22.98
C MET A 183 -2.42 4.86 23.94
#